data_AF-A0A973KW08-F1
#
_entry.id   AF-A0A973KW08-F1
#
_cell.length_a   1.000
_cell.length_b   1.000
_cell.length_c   1.000
_cell.angle_alpha   90.00
_cell.angle_beta   90.00
_cell.angle_gamma   90.00
#
_symmetry.space_group_name_H-M   'P 1'
#
loop_
_entity.id
_entity.type
_entity.pdbx_description
1 polymer ?
#
loop_
_entity_poly.entity_id
_entity_poly.type
_entity_poly.pdbx_seq_one_letter_code
_entity_poly.pdbx_strand_id
1 'polypeptide(L)'
;MLGIMTAAAAGASLPLATAPSARAASATATGGHGSAPVDLQINSRSRPLGTQTAPTFGWVPPVDRQTAYEIQVGTAPGRADVWHSGKVASPHSVDVAYGGGTLRSEQPYFWRVRTWDEKGAPGRWSEPARWETGLLKGEKDWSGALWIGGRQPQDHDWKDLTATVVFRGGTDPASGLPLLLRAEPIGKTWGEGLDWTIRQSGDDMQLTMKTSHYAGNTWVDDGTSEPNWGVDFYDPQSETNPTTAGTRGVPVGTVTLPASTGLTKDTWASRDHTVKVTVRGLTVATEVGGVEVDRRTLTKDQIRRHGSFGFGG
;
A
#
# COMPACT_ATOMS: atom_id res chain seq x y z
N MET A 1 -64.34 -34.90 -40.49
CA MET A 1 -64.55 -33.44 -40.53
C MET A 1 -63.79 -32.86 -39.33
N LEU A 2 -62.84 -31.95 -39.59
CA LEU A 2 -61.85 -31.31 -38.69
C LEU A 2 -60.85 -32.28 -38.00
N GLY A 3 -59.53 -32.09 -37.98
CA GLY A 3 -58.68 -30.94 -38.35
C GLY A 3 -57.66 -30.72 -37.22
N ILE A 4 -56.41 -31.20 -37.38
CA ILE A 4 -55.29 -30.95 -36.45
C ILE A 4 -54.19 -30.24 -37.24
N MET A 5 -53.85 -29.03 -36.81
CA MET A 5 -52.71 -28.25 -37.31
C MET A 5 -51.48 -28.52 -36.45
N THR A 6 -50.36 -28.84 -37.08
CA THR A 6 -49.00 -28.70 -36.53
C THR A 6 -48.16 -27.95 -37.55
N ALA A 7 -47.61 -26.80 -37.14
CA ALA A 7 -46.73 -25.97 -37.95
C ALA A 7 -45.27 -26.39 -37.69
N ALA A 8 -44.55 -26.74 -38.76
CA ALA A 8 -43.10 -26.94 -38.76
C ALA A 8 -42.45 -25.82 -39.61
N ALA A 9 -41.52 -25.09 -39.01
CA ALA A 9 -40.72 -24.06 -39.68
C ALA A 9 -39.58 -24.72 -40.47
N ALA A 10 -39.52 -24.47 -41.78
CA ALA A 10 -38.40 -24.82 -42.65
C ALA A 10 -37.61 -23.55 -43.00
N GLY A 11 -36.31 -23.59 -42.75
CA GLY A 11 -35.38 -22.52 -43.11
C GLY A 11 -35.11 -22.48 -44.61
N ALA A 12 -34.97 -21.27 -45.15
CA ALA A 12 -34.41 -21.03 -46.47
C ALA A 12 -33.32 -19.95 -46.34
N SER A 13 -32.10 -20.35 -46.66
CA SER A 13 -30.93 -19.51 -46.81
C SER A 13 -31.02 -18.73 -48.13
N LEU A 14 -30.82 -17.40 -48.06
CA LEU A 14 -30.70 -16.51 -49.22
C LEU A 14 -29.23 -16.18 -49.48
N PRO A 15 -28.77 -16.12 -50.74
CA PRO A 15 -27.39 -15.76 -51.08
C PRO A 15 -27.16 -14.25 -50.98
N LEU A 16 -26.01 -13.85 -50.44
CA LEU A 16 -25.51 -12.48 -50.49
C LEU A 16 -25.11 -12.13 -51.94
N ALA A 17 -25.83 -11.20 -52.56
CA ALA A 17 -25.39 -10.56 -53.79
C ALA A 17 -24.45 -9.39 -53.46
N THR A 18 -23.25 -9.41 -54.01
CA THR A 18 -22.26 -8.33 -53.93
C THR A 18 -22.67 -7.18 -54.86
N ALA A 19 -23.05 -6.04 -54.29
CA ALA A 19 -23.22 -4.80 -55.05
C ALA A 19 -21.84 -4.16 -55.32
N PRO A 20 -21.57 -3.67 -56.55
CA PRO A 20 -20.34 -2.92 -56.82
C PRO A 20 -20.40 -1.54 -56.15
N SER A 21 -19.36 -1.20 -55.40
CA SER A 21 -19.17 0.10 -54.76
C SER A 21 -19.17 1.22 -55.80
N ALA A 22 -20.23 2.03 -55.82
CA ALA A 22 -20.26 3.27 -56.58
C ALA A 22 -19.25 4.26 -55.97
N ARG A 23 -18.11 4.44 -56.65
CA ARG A 23 -17.12 5.47 -56.32
C ARG A 23 -17.66 6.81 -56.82
N ALA A 24 -18.22 7.62 -55.93
CA ALA A 24 -18.50 9.02 -56.23
C ALA A 24 -17.15 9.72 -56.51
N ALA A 25 -16.95 10.13 -57.76
CA ALA A 25 -15.84 10.99 -58.14
C ALA A 25 -16.01 12.34 -57.43
N SER A 26 -15.20 12.58 -56.41
CA SER A 26 -15.12 13.91 -55.81
C SER A 26 -14.41 14.82 -56.79
N ALA A 27 -15.09 15.89 -57.19
CA ALA A 27 -14.58 16.92 -58.06
C ALA A 27 -13.22 17.43 -57.56
N THR A 28 -12.24 17.47 -58.45
CA THR A 28 -10.96 18.15 -58.24
C THR A 28 -11.21 19.64 -58.05
N ALA A 29 -11.26 20.07 -56.79
CA ALA A 29 -11.14 21.48 -56.43
C ALA A 29 -9.65 21.87 -56.53
N THR A 30 -9.31 22.54 -57.62
CA THR A 30 -8.08 23.31 -57.76
C THR A 30 -8.08 24.47 -56.75
N GLY A 31 -7.20 24.40 -55.74
CA GLY A 31 -7.00 25.47 -54.76
C GLY A 31 -6.09 25.06 -53.60
N GLY A 32 -4.77 25.02 -53.83
CA GLY A 32 -3.77 24.79 -52.80
C GLY A 32 -3.73 25.93 -51.78
N HIS A 33 -4.55 25.82 -50.73
CA HIS A 33 -4.52 26.70 -49.55
C HIS A 33 -4.41 25.86 -48.27
N GLY A 34 -3.13 25.57 -47.94
CA GLY A 34 -2.54 25.30 -46.63
C GLY A 34 -3.21 24.24 -45.75
N SER A 35 -2.52 23.12 -45.52
CA SER A 35 -2.74 22.27 -44.35
C SER A 35 -2.74 23.13 -43.06
N ALA A 36 -3.44 22.68 -42.02
CA ALA A 36 -3.44 23.34 -40.73
C ALA A 36 -2.32 22.77 -39.83
N PRO A 37 -1.82 23.51 -38.82
CA PRO A 37 -0.89 22.96 -37.84
C PRO A 37 -1.45 21.70 -37.15
N VAL A 38 -0.58 20.72 -36.91
CA VAL A 38 -0.92 19.42 -36.31
C VAL A 38 -0.05 19.14 -35.08
N ASP A 39 -0.32 18.03 -34.39
CA ASP A 39 0.42 17.59 -33.20
C ASP A 39 0.55 18.68 -32.14
N LEU A 40 -0.59 19.28 -31.80
CA LEU A 40 -0.70 20.30 -30.77
C LEU A 40 -0.41 19.72 -29.39
N GLN A 41 0.55 20.31 -28.70
CA GLN A 41 1.03 19.87 -27.38
C GLN A 41 1.03 21.02 -26.38
N ILE A 42 0.76 20.67 -25.13
CA ILE A 42 0.95 21.54 -23.97
C ILE A 42 2.04 20.90 -23.10
N ASN A 43 3.09 21.66 -22.76
CA ASN A 43 4.24 21.16 -22.00
C ASN A 43 4.81 19.86 -22.59
N SER A 44 4.95 19.81 -23.92
CA SER A 44 5.41 18.63 -24.69
C SER A 44 4.56 17.37 -24.52
N ARG A 45 3.27 17.52 -24.22
CA ARG A 45 2.30 16.42 -24.06
C ARG A 45 1.01 16.67 -24.83
N SER A 46 0.45 15.61 -25.38
CA SER A 46 -0.87 15.64 -26.03
C SER A 46 -1.97 15.54 -24.96
N ARG A 47 -2.83 16.57 -24.90
CA ARG A 47 -4.02 16.65 -24.02
C ARG A 47 -3.74 16.35 -22.53
N PRO A 48 -2.76 17.01 -21.89
CA PRO A 48 -2.44 16.73 -20.49
C PRO A 48 -3.59 17.14 -19.56
N LEU A 49 -3.74 16.37 -18.49
CA LEU A 49 -4.64 16.64 -17.37
C LEU A 49 -3.83 17.05 -16.14
N GLY A 50 -4.36 17.99 -15.37
CA GLY A 50 -3.77 18.39 -14.09
C GLY A 50 -2.48 19.20 -14.22
N THR A 51 -2.32 20.04 -15.25
CA THR A 51 -1.11 20.87 -15.39
C THR A 51 -1.03 21.88 -14.25
N GLN A 52 0.14 22.00 -13.60
CA GLN A 52 0.34 22.84 -12.41
C GLN A 52 1.16 24.12 -12.65
N THR A 53 1.62 24.33 -13.88
CA THR A 53 2.41 25.50 -14.29
C THR A 53 1.72 26.25 -15.43
N ALA A 54 2.15 27.48 -15.69
CA ALA A 54 1.75 28.19 -16.90
C ALA A 54 2.12 27.34 -18.13
N PRO A 55 1.20 27.11 -19.08
CA PRO A 55 1.44 26.18 -20.18
C PRO A 55 2.41 26.75 -21.21
N THR A 56 3.22 25.87 -21.80
CA THR A 56 3.93 26.13 -23.06
C THR A 56 3.24 25.40 -24.21
N PHE A 57 3.14 26.07 -25.35
CA PHE A 57 2.50 25.57 -26.56
C PHE A 57 3.54 25.00 -27.53
N GLY A 58 3.24 23.84 -28.10
CA GLY A 58 4.01 23.23 -29.18
C GLY A 58 3.10 22.75 -30.31
N TRP A 59 3.57 22.84 -31.56
CA TRP A 59 2.87 22.34 -32.74
C TRP A 59 3.85 22.00 -33.87
N VAL A 60 3.39 21.20 -34.82
CA VAL A 60 4.07 20.97 -36.10
C VAL A 60 3.46 21.91 -37.15
N PRO A 61 4.23 22.87 -37.69
CA PRO A 61 3.73 23.75 -38.75
C PRO A 61 3.44 22.96 -40.03
N PRO A 62 2.41 23.36 -40.79
CA PRO A 62 2.04 22.71 -42.06
C PRO A 62 2.89 23.18 -43.25
N VAL A 63 3.97 23.93 -42.99
CA VAL A 63 4.80 24.63 -43.97
C VAL A 63 6.27 24.40 -43.64
N ASP A 64 7.12 24.36 -44.66
CA ASP A 64 8.57 24.17 -44.49
C ASP A 64 9.20 25.30 -43.66
N ARG A 65 8.70 26.53 -43.82
CA ARG A 65 9.17 27.70 -43.08
C ARG A 65 8.02 28.57 -42.59
N GLN A 66 7.81 28.56 -41.29
CA GLN A 66 6.90 29.47 -40.59
C GLN A 66 7.59 30.83 -40.37
N THR A 67 6.87 31.93 -40.60
CA THR A 67 7.34 33.30 -40.32
C THR A 67 6.61 33.98 -39.17
N ALA A 68 5.40 33.53 -38.86
CA ALA A 68 4.60 34.03 -37.75
C ALA A 68 3.60 32.97 -37.27
N TYR A 69 3.06 33.16 -36.06
CA TYR A 69 1.98 32.37 -35.51
C TYR A 69 0.91 33.25 -34.85
N GLU A 70 -0.24 32.66 -34.59
CA GLU A 70 -1.28 33.24 -33.74
C GLU A 70 -2.00 32.14 -32.98
N ILE A 71 -2.13 32.33 -31.67
CA ILE A 71 -2.71 31.38 -30.73
C ILE A 71 -3.99 31.97 -30.15
N GLN A 72 -5.02 31.12 -30.05
CA GLN A 72 -6.26 31.42 -29.35
C GLN A 72 -6.50 30.40 -28.25
N VAL A 73 -6.89 30.88 -27.07
CA VAL A 73 -7.27 30.07 -25.93
C VAL A 73 -8.66 30.48 -25.47
N GLY A 74 -9.51 29.49 -25.20
CA GLY A 74 -10.84 29.71 -24.67
C GLY A 74 -11.33 28.57 -23.78
N THR A 75 -12.51 28.80 -23.20
CA THR A 75 -13.20 27.83 -22.32
C THR A 75 -14.00 26.77 -23.08
N ALA A 76 -14.13 26.92 -24.40
CA ALA A 76 -14.76 25.95 -25.30
C ALA A 76 -14.03 25.91 -26.66
N PRO A 77 -14.17 24.82 -27.45
CA PRO A 77 -13.56 24.73 -28.78
C PRO A 77 -13.90 25.96 -29.66
N GLY A 78 -12.87 26.57 -30.24
CA GLY A 78 -13.01 27.71 -31.15
C GLY A 78 -13.26 29.07 -30.48
N ARG A 79 -13.40 29.14 -29.15
CA ARG A 79 -13.43 30.41 -28.41
C ARG A 79 -12.02 30.96 -28.16
N ALA A 80 -11.96 32.28 -28.00
CA ALA A 80 -10.75 33.03 -27.64
C ALA A 80 -10.99 33.95 -26.43
N ASP A 81 -11.85 33.52 -25.49
CA ASP A 81 -12.31 34.30 -24.33
C ASP A 81 -11.32 34.29 -23.15
N VAL A 82 -10.21 33.56 -23.26
CA VAL A 82 -9.18 33.46 -22.21
C VAL A 82 -7.88 34.16 -22.62
N TRP A 83 -7.42 33.94 -23.85
CA TRP A 83 -6.24 34.61 -24.38
C TRP A 83 -6.21 34.60 -25.90
N HIS A 84 -5.63 35.65 -26.48
CA HIS A 84 -5.43 35.82 -27.91
C HIS A 84 -4.07 36.49 -28.13
N SER A 85 -3.11 35.81 -28.78
CA SER A 85 -1.77 36.38 -28.96
C SER A 85 -1.72 37.51 -29.99
N GLY A 86 -2.67 37.54 -30.92
CA GLY A 86 -2.50 38.25 -32.18
C GLY A 86 -1.40 37.61 -33.05
N LYS A 87 -1.14 38.19 -34.22
CA LYS A 87 -0.03 37.74 -35.07
C LYS A 87 1.31 38.08 -34.42
N VAL A 88 2.08 37.05 -34.06
CA VAL A 88 3.43 37.17 -33.51
C VAL A 88 4.44 36.80 -34.60
N ALA A 89 5.30 37.74 -34.98
CA ALA A 89 6.39 37.49 -35.93
C ALA A 89 7.49 36.64 -35.26
N SER A 90 7.41 35.32 -35.43
CA SER A 90 8.36 34.37 -34.86
C SER A 90 8.31 33.04 -35.63
N PRO A 91 9.47 32.42 -35.90
CA PRO A 91 9.54 31.08 -36.46
C PRO A 91 9.34 29.97 -35.41
N HIS A 92 9.28 30.31 -34.11
CA HIS A 92 9.18 29.30 -33.05
C HIS A 92 7.84 28.56 -33.09
N SER A 93 7.88 27.25 -32.86
CA SER A 93 6.72 26.37 -32.79
C SER A 93 6.78 25.37 -31.63
N VAL A 94 7.77 25.50 -30.74
CA VAL A 94 7.99 24.65 -29.57
C VAL A 94 8.23 25.57 -28.37
N ASP A 95 7.73 25.17 -27.20
CA ASP A 95 7.85 25.88 -25.94
C ASP A 95 7.44 27.35 -25.97
N VAL A 96 6.42 27.68 -26.77
CA VAL A 96 5.89 29.03 -26.84
C VAL A 96 5.08 29.31 -25.57
N ALA A 97 5.53 30.26 -24.76
CA ALA A 97 4.92 30.54 -23.46
C ALA A 97 3.51 31.14 -23.60
N TYR A 98 2.62 30.74 -22.69
CA TYR A 98 1.33 31.40 -22.51
C TYR A 98 1.49 32.83 -22.01
N GLY A 99 0.94 33.78 -22.76
CA GLY A 99 1.00 35.21 -22.46
C GLY A 99 -0.30 35.80 -21.93
N GLY A 100 -1.25 34.97 -21.49
CA GLY A 100 -2.54 35.43 -20.96
C GLY A 100 -2.56 35.61 -19.45
N GLY A 101 -3.74 35.91 -18.91
CA GLY A 101 -3.95 36.11 -17.47
C GLY A 101 -3.95 34.80 -16.66
N THR A 102 -4.07 34.92 -15.34
CA THR A 102 -4.06 33.76 -14.43
C THR A 102 -5.14 32.72 -14.81
N LEU A 103 -4.71 31.47 -15.02
CA LEU A 103 -5.61 30.34 -15.23
C LEU A 103 -6.29 29.92 -13.93
N ARG A 104 -7.47 29.33 -14.04
CA ARG A 104 -8.21 28.77 -12.90
C ARG A 104 -7.81 27.32 -12.67
N SER A 105 -7.84 26.86 -11.43
CA SER A 105 -7.68 25.45 -11.07
C SER A 105 -8.84 24.61 -11.62
N GLU A 106 -8.59 23.34 -11.89
CA GLU A 106 -9.61 22.35 -12.29
C GLU A 106 -10.45 22.74 -13.51
N GLN A 107 -9.88 23.53 -14.42
CA GLN A 107 -10.62 24.09 -15.55
C GLN A 107 -10.09 23.51 -16.87
N PRO A 108 -10.97 22.92 -17.70
CA PRO A 108 -10.61 22.59 -19.07
C PRO A 108 -10.48 23.87 -19.91
N TYR A 109 -9.42 23.91 -20.71
CA TYR A 109 -9.15 24.95 -21.70
C TYR A 109 -8.95 24.33 -23.07
N PHE A 110 -9.29 25.11 -24.09
CA PHE A 110 -9.14 24.74 -25.49
C PHE A 110 -8.27 25.77 -26.18
N TRP A 111 -7.40 25.33 -27.05
CA TRP A 111 -6.59 26.22 -27.86
C TRP A 111 -6.47 25.74 -29.30
N ARG A 112 -6.18 26.69 -30.17
CA ARG A 112 -5.84 26.45 -31.57
C ARG A 112 -4.77 27.44 -32.01
N VAL A 113 -4.04 27.07 -33.05
CA VAL A 113 -2.98 27.87 -33.64
C VAL A 113 -3.13 27.94 -35.15
N ARG A 114 -2.76 29.07 -35.73
CA ARG A 114 -2.51 29.20 -37.17
C ARG A 114 -1.13 29.82 -37.40
N THR A 115 -0.59 29.58 -38.59
CA THR A 115 0.77 29.98 -38.94
C THR A 115 0.78 30.77 -40.25
N TRP A 116 1.85 31.52 -40.49
CA TRP A 116 2.11 32.20 -41.77
C TRP A 116 3.29 31.56 -42.47
N ASP A 117 3.16 31.39 -43.78
CA ASP A 117 4.24 30.88 -44.63
C ASP A 117 5.29 31.98 -44.93
N GLU A 118 6.30 31.61 -45.72
CA GLU A 118 7.36 32.52 -46.16
C GLU A 118 6.92 33.64 -47.10
N LYS A 119 5.74 33.51 -47.74
CA LYS A 119 5.14 34.55 -48.58
C LYS A 119 4.27 35.50 -47.75
N GLY A 120 4.18 35.27 -46.44
CA GLY A 120 3.36 36.07 -45.53
C GLY A 120 1.87 35.78 -45.65
N ALA A 121 1.48 34.64 -46.25
CA ALA A 121 0.08 34.23 -46.34
C ALA A 121 -0.36 33.49 -45.06
N PRO A 122 -1.54 33.84 -44.48
CA PRO A 122 -2.07 33.11 -43.32
C PRO A 122 -2.58 31.73 -43.72
N GLY A 123 -2.21 30.71 -42.94
CA GLY A 123 -2.74 29.35 -43.03
C GLY A 123 -4.08 29.17 -42.32
N ARG A 124 -4.63 27.95 -42.42
CA ARG A 124 -5.83 27.54 -41.69
C ARG A 124 -5.54 27.41 -40.19
N TRP A 125 -6.59 27.63 -39.39
CA TRP A 125 -6.56 27.26 -37.97
C TRP A 125 -6.46 25.74 -37.82
N SER A 126 -5.69 25.29 -36.84
CA SER A 126 -5.72 23.89 -36.39
C SER A 126 -7.09 23.51 -35.84
N GLU A 127 -7.33 22.19 -35.77
CA GLU A 127 -8.38 21.67 -34.89
C GLU A 127 -8.09 22.08 -33.43
N PRO A 128 -9.11 22.45 -32.63
CA PRO A 128 -8.91 22.80 -31.23
C PRO A 128 -8.38 21.61 -30.41
N ALA A 129 -7.24 21.82 -29.74
CA ALA A 129 -6.71 20.90 -28.74
C ALA A 129 -7.15 21.32 -27.32
N ARG A 130 -7.23 20.36 -26.40
CA ARG A 130 -7.66 20.57 -25.01
C ARG A 130 -6.51 20.33 -24.03
N TRP A 131 -6.46 21.06 -22.93
CA TRP A 131 -5.77 20.65 -21.70
C TRP A 131 -6.62 21.00 -20.47
N GLU A 132 -6.19 20.54 -19.30
CA GLU A 132 -6.85 20.84 -18.03
C GLU A 132 -5.83 21.18 -16.95
N THR A 133 -6.13 22.22 -16.17
CA THR A 133 -5.32 22.64 -15.03
C THR A 133 -5.62 21.79 -13.80
N GLY A 134 -4.59 21.55 -12.98
CA GLY A 134 -4.75 20.89 -11.67
C GLY A 134 -5.09 21.89 -10.57
N LEU A 135 -4.69 21.56 -9.33
CA LEU A 135 -4.76 22.46 -8.18
C LEU A 135 -3.59 23.46 -8.24
N LEU A 136 -3.86 24.70 -8.63
CA LEU A 136 -2.84 25.73 -8.87
C LEU A 136 -2.49 26.55 -7.62
N LYS A 137 -3.37 26.61 -6.62
CA LYS A 137 -3.21 27.50 -5.45
C LYS A 137 -2.68 26.78 -4.21
N GLY A 138 -2.03 25.62 -4.39
CA GLY A 138 -1.46 24.83 -3.30
C GLY A 138 -2.52 24.48 -2.25
N GLU A 139 -2.19 24.70 -0.97
CA GLU A 139 -3.04 24.35 0.18
C GLU A 139 -4.50 24.82 0.09
N LYS A 140 -4.76 25.98 -0.54
CA LYS A 140 -6.12 26.52 -0.66
C LYS A 140 -7.04 25.63 -1.48
N ASP A 141 -6.53 25.02 -2.55
CA ASP A 141 -7.33 24.18 -3.44
C ASP A 141 -7.55 22.77 -2.86
N TRP A 142 -6.67 22.32 -1.95
CA TRP A 142 -6.83 21.07 -1.22
C TRP A 142 -7.97 21.09 -0.19
N SER A 143 -8.62 22.23 0.04
CA SER A 143 -9.85 22.34 0.85
C SER A 143 -9.77 21.72 2.25
N GLY A 144 -8.60 21.84 2.90
CA GLY A 144 -8.37 21.26 4.24
C GLY A 144 -8.12 19.75 4.26
N ALA A 145 -7.84 19.13 3.10
CA ALA A 145 -7.36 17.77 3.06
C ALA A 145 -6.08 17.60 3.88
N LEU A 146 -6.02 16.51 4.65
CA LEU A 146 -4.90 16.18 5.52
C LEU A 146 -4.19 14.94 4.99
N TRP A 147 -2.87 14.91 5.16
CA TRP A 147 -2.13 13.68 5.04
C TRP A 147 -2.63 12.68 6.09
N ILE A 148 -3.09 11.52 5.63
CA ILE A 148 -3.43 10.40 6.50
C ILE A 148 -2.31 9.36 6.42
N GLY A 149 -1.99 8.77 7.56
CA GLY A 149 -1.03 7.68 7.68
C GLY A 149 -1.67 6.50 8.40
N GLY A 150 -1.14 5.29 8.17
CA GLY A 150 -1.47 4.15 9.01
C GLY A 150 -1.10 4.42 10.46
N ARG A 151 -1.75 3.72 11.41
CA ARG A 151 -1.31 3.74 12.81
C ARG A 151 0.18 3.42 12.85
N GLN A 152 0.97 4.23 13.58
CA GLN A 152 2.36 3.87 13.82
C GLN A 152 2.39 2.47 14.44
N PRO A 153 3.23 1.55 13.94
CA PRO A 153 3.48 0.29 14.62
C PRO A 153 3.98 0.63 16.02
N GLN A 154 3.20 0.32 17.06
CA GLN A 154 3.77 0.18 18.38
C GLN A 154 4.47 -1.18 18.37
N ASP A 155 5.79 -1.19 18.57
CA ASP A 155 6.57 -2.44 18.62
C ASP A 155 6.05 -3.39 19.71
N HIS A 156 5.36 -2.87 20.72
CA HIS A 156 4.65 -3.60 21.76
C HIS A 156 3.49 -2.79 22.37
N ASP A 157 2.37 -3.44 22.68
CA ASP A 157 1.21 -2.88 23.44
C ASP A 157 0.96 -3.73 24.72
N TRP A 158 2.02 -4.21 25.37
CA TRP A 158 1.94 -4.70 26.77
C TRP A 158 2.48 -3.67 27.74
N LYS A 159 2.03 -3.76 28.99
CA LYS A 159 2.59 -2.97 30.10
C LYS A 159 3.77 -3.70 30.71
N ASP A 160 4.74 -2.94 31.18
CA ASP A 160 5.83 -3.45 32.01
C ASP A 160 5.26 -4.36 33.12
N LEU A 161 5.87 -5.53 33.27
CA LEU A 161 5.38 -6.57 34.17
C LEU A 161 6.51 -7.04 35.09
N THR A 162 6.16 -7.38 36.32
CA THR A 162 7.03 -8.15 37.21
C THR A 162 6.20 -9.28 37.79
N ALA A 163 6.66 -10.51 37.57
CA ALA A 163 6.07 -11.71 38.16
C ALA A 163 7.07 -12.30 39.15
N THR A 164 6.59 -12.71 40.32
CA THR A 164 7.41 -13.40 41.32
C THR A 164 6.74 -14.70 41.70
N VAL A 165 7.47 -15.80 41.52
CA VAL A 165 7.04 -17.15 41.86
C VAL A 165 7.88 -17.61 43.03
N VAL A 166 7.20 -17.99 44.11
CA VAL A 166 7.82 -18.73 45.21
C VAL A 166 7.37 -20.17 45.11
N PHE A 167 8.32 -21.10 45.07
CA PHE A 167 8.01 -22.51 44.91
C PHE A 167 8.94 -23.38 45.75
N ARG A 168 8.47 -24.58 46.09
CA ARG A 168 9.28 -25.68 46.58
C ARG A 168 9.10 -26.85 45.64
N GLY A 169 10.21 -27.42 45.20
CA GLY A 169 10.22 -28.51 44.25
C GLY A 169 9.64 -29.81 44.78
N GLY A 170 9.13 -30.65 43.87
CA GLY A 170 8.76 -32.04 44.17
C GLY A 170 9.98 -32.96 44.31
N THR A 171 9.74 -34.25 44.51
CA THR A 171 10.80 -35.25 44.67
C THR A 171 11.59 -35.51 43.38
N ASP A 172 11.03 -35.15 42.22
CA ASP A 172 11.71 -35.25 40.92
C ASP A 172 12.03 -33.85 40.36
N PRO A 173 13.26 -33.35 40.56
CA PRO A 173 13.71 -32.09 39.96
C PRO A 173 13.88 -32.14 38.43
N ALA A 174 13.90 -33.31 37.79
CA ALA A 174 13.98 -33.42 36.34
C ALA A 174 12.64 -33.11 35.64
N SER A 175 11.51 -33.34 36.33
CA SER A 175 10.17 -32.91 35.89
C SER A 175 10.06 -31.39 35.75
N GLY A 176 10.78 -30.64 36.58
CA GLY A 176 10.96 -29.20 36.45
C GLY A 176 9.75 -28.33 36.82
N LEU A 177 9.96 -27.01 36.74
CA LEU A 177 8.95 -25.97 36.91
C LEU A 177 8.80 -25.18 35.60
N PRO A 178 7.70 -25.36 34.87
CA PRO A 178 7.39 -24.55 33.68
C PRO A 178 6.74 -23.21 34.07
N LEU A 179 7.25 -22.12 33.49
CA LEU A 179 6.71 -20.77 33.60
C LEU A 179 6.42 -20.23 32.21
N LEU A 180 5.32 -19.49 32.05
CA LEU A 180 4.88 -18.96 30.77
C LEU A 180 4.56 -17.47 30.92
N LEU A 181 5.13 -16.65 30.05
CA LEU A 181 4.66 -15.30 29.76
C LEU A 181 4.07 -15.31 28.36
N ARG A 182 2.77 -15.08 28.22
CA ARG A 182 2.10 -15.02 26.92
C ARG A 182 1.45 -13.67 26.68
N ALA A 183 1.43 -13.20 25.45
CA ALA A 183 0.60 -12.08 25.02
C ALA A 183 -0.77 -12.56 24.58
N GLU A 184 -1.86 -11.86 24.91
CA GLU A 184 -3.15 -12.18 24.29
C GLU A 184 -3.09 -12.00 22.76
N PRO A 185 -3.62 -12.96 21.99
CA PRO A 185 -3.68 -12.86 20.55
C PRO A 185 -4.93 -12.11 20.04
N ILE A 186 -5.66 -11.37 20.90
CA ILE A 186 -6.91 -10.71 20.51
C ILE A 186 -6.63 -9.63 19.46
N GLY A 187 -7.29 -9.74 18.32
CA GLY A 187 -7.10 -8.85 17.17
C GLY A 187 -5.83 -9.15 16.39
N LYS A 188 -5.24 -10.34 16.57
CA LYS A 188 -4.05 -10.80 15.84
C LYS A 188 -4.29 -12.12 15.16
N THR A 189 -3.62 -12.29 14.02
CA THR A 189 -3.53 -13.55 13.30
C THR A 189 -2.75 -14.60 14.08
N TRP A 190 -1.72 -14.18 14.83
CA TRP A 190 -0.83 -15.07 15.59
C TRP A 190 -0.56 -14.53 17.01
N GLY A 191 -0.41 -15.44 17.96
CA GLY A 191 -0.03 -15.20 19.35
C GLY A 191 1.37 -15.73 19.66
N GLU A 192 1.96 -15.17 20.71
CA GLU A 192 3.33 -15.50 21.12
C GLU A 192 3.45 -15.62 22.63
N GLY A 193 4.36 -16.50 23.06
CA GLY A 193 4.73 -16.67 24.45
C GLY A 193 6.22 -16.96 24.63
N LEU A 194 6.74 -16.59 25.80
CA LEU A 194 8.04 -16.99 26.31
C LEU A 194 7.82 -18.06 27.37
N ASP A 195 8.38 -19.24 27.14
CA ASP A 195 8.35 -20.33 28.10
C ASP A 195 9.73 -20.48 28.75
N TRP A 196 9.74 -20.53 30.08
CA TRP A 196 10.88 -20.96 30.87
C TRP A 196 10.61 -22.33 31.47
N THR A 197 11.64 -23.13 31.63
CA THR A 197 11.57 -24.36 32.43
C THR A 197 12.81 -24.44 33.29
N ILE A 198 12.62 -24.46 34.61
CA ILE A 198 13.71 -24.73 35.55
C ILE A 198 13.69 -26.21 35.89
N ARG A 199 14.74 -26.95 35.59
CA ARG A 199 14.84 -28.39 35.89
C ARG A 199 16.27 -28.84 36.10
N GLN A 200 16.45 -29.98 36.75
CA GLN A 200 17.75 -30.62 36.84
C GLN A 200 18.15 -31.21 35.47
N SER A 201 19.42 -31.04 35.12
CA SER A 201 20.07 -31.69 33.99
C SER A 201 21.49 -32.06 34.39
N GLY A 202 21.77 -33.36 34.51
CA GLY A 202 23.00 -33.84 35.14
C GLY A 202 23.04 -33.47 36.62
N ASP A 203 24.15 -32.90 37.09
CA ASP A 203 24.30 -32.43 38.47
C ASP A 203 23.81 -30.98 38.70
N ASP A 204 23.46 -30.28 37.62
CA ASP A 204 23.14 -28.86 37.65
C ASP A 204 21.63 -28.60 37.57
N MET A 205 21.20 -27.48 38.15
CA MET A 205 19.90 -26.88 37.83
C MET A 205 20.07 -25.98 36.61
N GLN A 206 19.14 -26.07 35.66
CA GLN A 206 19.16 -25.28 34.43
C GLN A 206 17.84 -24.55 34.22
N LEU A 207 17.94 -23.32 33.69
CA LEU A 207 16.83 -22.57 33.10
C LEU A 207 16.88 -22.74 31.58
N THR A 208 15.94 -23.47 31.01
CA THR A 208 15.75 -23.59 29.56
C THR A 208 14.66 -22.63 29.09
N MET A 209 14.88 -21.97 27.97
CA MET A 209 13.96 -20.98 27.41
C MET A 209 13.61 -21.29 25.95
N LYS A 210 12.33 -21.18 25.62
CA LYS A 210 11.82 -21.24 24.25
C LYS A 210 10.80 -20.12 24.00
N THR A 211 10.61 -19.75 22.74
CA THR A 211 9.45 -18.97 22.32
C THR A 211 8.41 -19.91 21.73
N SER A 212 7.15 -19.72 22.08
CA SER A 212 6.02 -20.46 21.51
C SER A 212 5.21 -19.53 20.62
N HIS A 213 5.04 -19.92 19.36
CA HIS A 213 4.15 -19.26 18.40
C HIS A 213 2.89 -20.11 18.24
N TYR A 214 1.72 -19.50 18.30
CA TYR A 214 0.43 -20.19 18.22
C TYR A 214 -0.60 -19.39 17.42
N ALA A 215 -1.62 -20.07 16.89
CA ALA A 215 -2.70 -19.43 16.14
C ALA A 215 -3.42 -18.38 17.00
N GLY A 216 -3.51 -17.17 16.48
CA GLY A 216 -4.22 -16.07 17.12
C GLY A 216 -5.68 -16.01 16.71
N ASN A 217 -6.44 -15.15 17.39
CA ASN A 217 -7.84 -14.91 17.08
C ASN A 217 -8.02 -13.45 16.66
N THR A 218 -8.30 -13.23 15.37
CA THR A 218 -8.59 -11.89 14.83
C THR A 218 -10.01 -11.43 15.16
N TRP A 219 -10.83 -12.31 15.73
CA TRP A 219 -12.22 -12.05 16.04
C TRP A 219 -12.39 -10.99 17.12
N VAL A 220 -13.37 -10.13 16.87
CA VAL A 220 -13.95 -9.18 17.82
C VAL A 220 -15.39 -9.62 18.00
N ASP A 221 -15.84 -9.75 19.26
CA ASP A 221 -17.23 -10.13 19.54
C ASP A 221 -18.19 -9.02 19.09
N ASP A 222 -18.73 -9.19 17.89
CA ASP A 222 -19.77 -8.34 17.31
C ASP A 222 -21.17 -8.98 17.41
N GLY A 223 -21.27 -10.13 18.11
CA GLY A 223 -22.50 -10.92 18.23
C GLY A 223 -22.97 -11.64 16.96
N THR A 224 -22.19 -11.62 15.88
CA THR A 224 -22.60 -12.15 14.56
C THR A 224 -21.54 -12.95 13.82
N SER A 225 -20.26 -12.67 14.04
CA SER A 225 -19.14 -13.32 13.37
C SER A 225 -18.69 -14.58 14.12
N GLU A 226 -18.24 -15.61 13.42
CA GLU A 226 -17.54 -16.75 14.04
C GLU A 226 -16.06 -16.43 14.28
N PRO A 227 -15.42 -16.99 15.34
CA PRO A 227 -14.00 -16.81 15.57
C PRO A 227 -13.13 -17.25 14.38
N ASN A 228 -12.39 -16.31 13.79
CA ASN A 228 -11.42 -16.59 12.73
C ASN A 228 -10.02 -16.72 13.30
N TRP A 229 -9.59 -17.97 13.44
CA TRP A 229 -8.25 -18.35 13.86
C TRP A 229 -7.32 -18.21 12.67
N GLY A 230 -6.22 -17.47 12.82
CA GLY A 230 -5.40 -16.91 11.73
C GLY A 230 -4.64 -17.86 10.80
N VAL A 231 -5.12 -19.08 10.57
CA VAL A 231 -4.47 -20.12 9.76
C VAL A 231 -4.39 -19.80 8.26
N ASP A 232 -5.21 -18.89 7.73
CA ASP A 232 -5.33 -18.62 6.28
C ASP A 232 -4.68 -17.31 5.80
N PHE A 233 -3.93 -16.60 6.64
CA PHE A 233 -3.34 -15.30 6.28
C PHE A 233 -1.85 -15.40 5.94
N TYR A 234 -1.45 -14.76 4.83
CA TYR A 234 -0.04 -14.62 4.46
C TYR A 234 0.68 -13.72 5.48
N ASP A 235 1.60 -14.33 6.22
CA ASP A 235 2.50 -13.63 7.13
C ASP A 235 3.92 -13.68 6.55
N PRO A 236 4.60 -12.55 6.34
CA PRO A 236 6.02 -12.53 5.99
C PRO A 236 6.91 -13.20 7.05
N GLN A 237 6.38 -13.53 8.24
CA GLN A 237 7.00 -14.30 9.31
C GLN A 237 6.56 -15.76 9.36
N SER A 238 5.90 -16.25 8.31
CA SER A 238 5.42 -17.64 8.19
C SER A 238 6.51 -18.70 8.38
N GLU A 239 7.79 -18.37 8.22
CA GLU A 239 8.91 -19.28 8.55
C GLU A 239 8.95 -19.70 10.03
N THR A 240 8.33 -18.94 10.95
CA THR A 240 8.29 -19.23 12.39
C THR A 240 6.89 -19.56 12.92
N ASN A 241 5.83 -19.20 12.21
CA ASN A 241 4.44 -19.44 12.65
C ASN A 241 3.91 -20.84 12.25
N PRO A 242 3.03 -21.46 13.05
CA PRO A 242 2.48 -22.77 12.73
C PRO A 242 1.49 -22.68 11.57
N THR A 243 1.66 -23.51 10.52
CA THR A 243 0.79 -23.52 9.33
C THR A 243 -0.49 -24.36 9.49
N THR A 244 -0.69 -24.94 10.67
CA THR A 244 -1.88 -25.71 11.09
C THR A 244 -2.20 -25.38 12.54
N ALA A 245 -3.39 -25.73 13.03
CA ALA A 245 -3.75 -25.54 14.43
C ALA A 245 -2.73 -26.24 15.36
N GLY A 246 -1.98 -25.46 16.13
CA GLY A 246 -0.94 -25.96 17.04
C GLY A 246 0.01 -24.88 17.54
N THR A 247 0.92 -25.29 18.41
CA THR A 247 1.99 -24.43 18.96
C THR A 247 3.33 -24.87 18.39
N ARG A 248 4.13 -23.93 17.90
CA ARG A 248 5.51 -24.18 17.49
C ARG A 248 6.49 -23.53 18.48
N GLY A 249 7.39 -24.34 19.01
CA GLY A 249 8.47 -23.87 19.89
C GLY A 249 9.76 -23.58 19.14
N VAL A 250 10.40 -22.45 19.40
CA VAL A 250 11.76 -22.12 18.94
C VAL A 250 12.67 -22.02 20.17
N PRO A 251 13.75 -22.81 20.27
CA PRO A 251 14.71 -22.70 21.37
C PRO A 251 15.35 -21.31 21.39
N VAL A 252 15.45 -20.70 22.57
CA VAL A 252 16.16 -19.42 22.74
C VAL A 252 17.51 -19.62 23.42
N GLY A 253 17.56 -20.45 24.48
CA GLY A 253 18.81 -20.74 25.16
C GLY A 253 18.64 -21.51 26.47
N THR A 254 19.76 -21.97 27.01
CA THR A 254 19.84 -22.68 28.28
C THR A 254 20.89 -22.04 29.15
N VAL A 255 20.57 -21.80 30.42
CA VAL A 255 21.47 -21.24 31.43
C VAL A 255 21.62 -22.23 32.57
N THR A 256 22.85 -22.59 32.91
CA THR A 256 23.16 -23.30 34.16
C THR A 256 23.05 -22.32 35.33
N LEU A 257 22.23 -22.66 36.33
CA LEU A 257 22.02 -21.81 37.50
C LEU A 257 23.25 -21.89 38.43
N PRO A 258 23.89 -20.76 38.77
CA PRO A 258 25.02 -20.77 39.67
C PRO A 258 24.55 -21.11 41.10
N ALA A 259 25.41 -21.78 41.87
CA ALA A 259 25.11 -22.14 43.26
C ALA A 259 24.78 -20.92 44.16
N SER A 260 25.21 -19.71 43.78
CA SER A 260 24.86 -18.45 44.45
C SER A 260 23.38 -18.09 44.38
N THR A 261 22.62 -18.65 43.43
CA THR A 261 21.14 -18.57 43.42
C THR A 261 20.54 -19.31 44.62
N GLY A 262 21.30 -20.24 45.21
CA GLY A 262 20.84 -21.16 46.23
C GLY A 262 19.87 -22.23 45.72
N LEU A 263 19.57 -22.28 44.42
CA LEU A 263 18.78 -23.32 43.78
C LEU A 263 19.71 -24.38 43.17
N THR A 264 19.82 -25.52 43.86
CA THR A 264 20.61 -26.69 43.46
C THR A 264 19.72 -27.93 43.52
N LYS A 265 20.22 -29.06 43.01
CA LYS A 265 19.49 -30.35 43.12
C LYS A 265 19.14 -30.71 44.57
N ASP A 266 20.02 -30.39 45.52
CA ASP A 266 19.85 -30.72 46.95
C ASP A 266 18.89 -29.75 47.66
N THR A 267 18.82 -28.51 47.18
CA THR A 267 17.93 -27.50 47.77
C THR A 267 16.54 -27.49 47.14
N TRP A 268 16.36 -28.05 45.93
CA TRP A 268 15.11 -28.07 45.15
C TRP A 268 13.87 -28.39 45.99
N ALA A 269 13.88 -29.51 46.72
CA ALA A 269 12.74 -29.98 47.51
C ALA A 269 12.81 -29.60 49.00
N SER A 270 13.96 -29.13 49.49
CA SER A 270 14.19 -28.94 50.93
C SER A 270 13.82 -27.55 51.45
N ARG A 271 13.66 -26.56 50.57
CA ARG A 271 13.27 -25.18 50.93
C ARG A 271 12.56 -24.45 49.80
N ASP A 272 12.03 -23.27 50.13
CA ASP A 272 11.41 -22.39 49.14
C ASP A 272 12.46 -21.64 48.34
N HIS A 273 12.16 -21.45 47.06
CA HIS A 273 12.96 -20.73 46.08
C HIS A 273 12.13 -19.63 45.45
N THR A 274 12.79 -18.54 45.07
CA THR A 274 12.14 -17.40 44.41
C THR A 274 12.66 -17.24 43.00
N VAL A 275 11.75 -17.15 42.04
CA VAL A 275 12.02 -16.77 40.66
C VAL A 275 11.29 -15.47 40.38
N LYS A 276 11.99 -14.48 39.86
CA LYS A 276 11.41 -13.19 39.48
C LYS A 276 11.70 -12.92 38.02
N VAL A 277 10.63 -12.72 37.25
CA VAL A 277 10.71 -12.34 35.83
C VAL A 277 10.26 -10.89 35.72
N THR A 278 11.12 -10.04 35.17
CA THR A 278 10.86 -8.62 34.96
C THR A 278 10.90 -8.31 33.48
N VAL A 279 9.82 -7.70 32.98
CA VAL A 279 9.67 -7.24 31.60
C VAL A 279 9.61 -5.71 31.63
N ARG A 280 10.55 -5.06 30.94
CA ARG A 280 10.63 -3.60 30.77
C ARG A 280 10.79 -3.28 29.28
N GLY A 281 9.76 -2.74 28.65
CA GLY A 281 9.69 -2.67 27.19
C GLY A 281 9.93 -4.05 26.58
N LEU A 282 11.00 -4.15 25.76
CA LEU A 282 11.44 -5.39 25.12
C LEU A 282 12.49 -6.18 25.93
N THR A 283 12.91 -5.71 27.09
CA THR A 283 13.91 -6.41 27.90
C THR A 283 13.23 -7.34 28.90
N VAL A 284 13.63 -8.61 28.90
CA VAL A 284 13.24 -9.60 29.90
C VAL A 284 14.46 -9.99 30.73
N ALA A 285 14.33 -9.89 32.04
CA ALA A 285 15.33 -10.31 33.01
C ALA A 285 14.75 -11.37 33.94
N THR A 286 15.52 -12.43 34.19
CA THR A 286 15.17 -13.52 35.10
C THR A 286 16.15 -13.55 36.27
N GLU A 287 15.61 -13.43 37.48
CA GLU A 287 16.35 -13.56 38.73
C GLU A 287 15.93 -14.86 39.44
N VAL A 288 16.90 -15.61 39.97
CA VAL A 288 16.66 -16.78 40.82
C VAL A 288 17.39 -16.56 42.15
N GLY A 289 16.65 -16.61 43.25
CA GLY A 289 17.21 -16.36 44.60
C GLY A 289 17.86 -14.97 44.74
N GLY A 290 17.42 -13.98 43.94
CA GLY A 290 17.99 -12.63 43.91
C GLY A 290 19.23 -12.47 43.02
N VAL A 291 19.68 -13.53 42.34
CA VAL A 291 20.77 -13.47 41.36
C VAL A 291 20.17 -13.39 39.96
N GLU A 292 20.54 -12.36 39.18
CA GLU A 292 20.20 -12.30 37.75
C GLU A 292 20.93 -13.41 37.00
N VAL A 293 20.18 -14.35 36.42
CA VAL A 293 20.72 -15.49 35.68
C VAL A 293 20.55 -15.33 34.17
N ASP A 294 19.62 -14.48 33.75
CA ASP A 294 19.38 -14.20 32.34
C ASP A 294 18.89 -12.76 32.15
N ARG A 295 19.37 -12.12 31.09
CA ARG A 295 18.84 -10.85 30.59
C ARG A 295 18.92 -10.86 29.08
N ARG A 296 17.80 -10.59 28.43
CA ARG A 296 17.71 -10.55 26.97
C ARG A 296 16.81 -9.42 26.50
N THR A 297 17.15 -8.89 25.33
CA THR A 297 16.26 -8.03 24.57
C THR A 297 15.52 -8.90 23.58
N LEU A 298 14.21 -8.92 23.68
CA LEU A 298 13.32 -9.49 22.69
C LEU A 298 13.53 -8.72 21.38
N THR A 299 13.94 -9.42 20.33
CA THR A 299 14.13 -8.83 19.01
C THR A 299 13.09 -9.40 18.06
N LYS A 300 12.55 -8.54 17.17
CA LYS A 300 11.38 -8.85 16.32
C LYS A 300 10.12 -9.16 17.15
N ASP A 301 9.09 -9.71 16.48
CA ASP A 301 7.88 -10.32 17.02
C ASP A 301 8.16 -11.26 18.19
N GLN A 302 8.32 -10.68 19.36
CA GLN A 302 8.37 -11.43 20.59
C GLN A 302 7.53 -10.64 21.56
N ILE A 303 6.27 -11.08 21.61
CA ILE A 303 5.17 -10.52 22.39
C ILE A 303 4.70 -9.25 21.67
N ARG A 304 3.39 -8.93 21.68
CA ARG A 304 2.86 -7.68 21.05
C ARG A 304 1.67 -7.04 21.77
N ARG A 305 1.01 -7.71 22.74
CA ARG A 305 -0.19 -7.16 23.44
C ARG A 305 -0.57 -7.92 24.70
N HIS A 306 -1.04 -7.23 25.75
CA HIS A 306 -1.67 -7.82 26.96
C HIS A 306 -0.97 -9.08 27.53
N GLY A 307 0.24 -8.91 28.06
CA GLY A 307 1.01 -10.00 28.66
C GLY A 307 0.35 -10.56 29.94
N SER A 308 0.11 -11.87 29.99
CA SER A 308 -0.25 -12.61 31.21
C SER A 308 0.89 -13.57 31.57
N PHE A 309 1.21 -13.67 32.86
CA PHE A 309 2.18 -14.63 33.39
C PHE A 309 1.45 -15.76 34.12
N GLY A 310 1.91 -17.00 33.93
CA GLY A 310 1.35 -18.18 34.57
C GLY A 310 2.31 -19.36 34.56
N PHE A 311 1.80 -20.53 34.95
CA PHE A 311 2.53 -21.80 34.84
C PHE A 311 2.25 -22.43 33.47
N GLY A 312 3.27 -23.00 32.83
CA GLY A 312 3.12 -23.71 31.57
C GLY A 312 2.66 -25.15 31.82
N GLY A 313 1.77 -25.67 30.97
CA GLY A 313 1.28 -27.05 31.02
C GLY A 313 0.86 -27.51 29.64
#